data_AF-A0A2M8GCQ0-F1
#
_entry.id   AF-A0A2M8GCQ0-F1
#
_cell.length_a   1.000
_cell.length_b   1.000
_cell.length_c   1.000
_cell.angle_alpha   90.00
_cell.angle_beta   90.00
_cell.angle_gamma   90.00
#
_symmetry.space_group_name_H-M   'P 1'
#
loop_
_entity.id
_entity.type
_entity.pdbx_description
1 polymer ?
#
loop_
_entity_poly.entity_id
_entity_poly.type
_entity_poly.pdbx_seq_one_letter_code
_entity_poly.pdbx_strand_id
1 'polypeptide(L)'
;MLKTKELARTNVMLDRETLKLIDEFAKTMSEDRSTVIRHLIKKALLEERLSLAVRKFQEGAPFRKTAEMAGLDYWDFQAELDKRGIPVSASLPFARRRIKQ
;
A
#
# COMPACT_ATOMS: atom_id res chain seq x y z
N MET A 1 -26.64 8.01 5.05
CA MET A 1 -25.89 9.07 5.79
C MET A 1 -24.40 8.81 5.59
N LEU A 2 -23.69 9.68 4.87
CA LEU A 2 -22.23 9.65 4.82
C LEU A 2 -21.72 9.92 6.24
N LYS A 3 -21.08 8.93 6.88
CA LYS A 3 -20.37 9.17 8.15
C LYS A 3 -19.31 10.24 7.87
N THR A 4 -19.49 11.43 8.41
CA THR A 4 -18.45 12.47 8.42
C THR A 4 -17.19 11.86 8.99
N LYS A 5 -16.12 11.80 8.20
CA LYS A 5 -14.83 11.31 8.70
C LYS A 5 -14.37 12.25 9.81
N GLU A 6 -14.00 11.68 10.95
CA GLU A 6 -13.36 12.42 12.03
C GLU A 6 -11.98 12.87 11.55
N LEU A 7 -11.78 14.19 11.44
CA LEU A 7 -10.52 14.78 11.01
C LEU A 7 -9.70 15.17 12.24
N ALA A 8 -8.46 14.69 12.30
CA ALA A 8 -7.49 15.06 13.32
C ALA A 8 -6.35 15.89 12.69
N ARG A 9 -5.85 16.89 13.41
CA ARG A 9 -4.67 17.66 13.02
C ARG A 9 -3.41 16.95 13.52
N THR A 10 -2.41 16.83 12.65
CA THR A 10 -1.07 16.39 13.01
C THR A 10 -0.04 17.39 12.49
N ASN A 11 1.08 17.53 13.19
CA ASN A 11 2.21 18.39 12.78
C ASN A 11 3.46 17.52 12.65
N VAL A 12 4.21 17.70 11.56
CA VAL A 12 5.47 17.00 11.30
C VAL A 12 6.52 18.00 10.83
N MET A 13 7.76 17.80 11.24
CA MET A 13 8.90 18.53 10.68
C MET A 13 9.46 17.72 9.49
N LEU A 14 9.68 18.41 8.37
CA LEU A 14 10.24 17.85 7.14
C LEU A 14 11.50 18.62 6.79
N ASP A 15 12.45 17.95 6.15
CA ASP A 15 13.61 18.64 5.60
C ASP A 15 13.19 19.58 4.45
N ARG A 16 14.09 20.52 4.12
CA ARG A 16 13.79 21.56 3.12
C ARG A 16 13.63 21.00 1.72
N GLU A 17 14.28 19.89 1.38
CA GLU A 17 14.22 19.31 0.04
C GLU A 17 12.87 18.62 -0.17
N THR A 18 12.43 17.83 0.80
CA THR A 18 11.08 17.22 0.80
C THR A 18 10.00 18.28 0.70
N LEU A 19 10.10 19.37 1.47
CA LEU A 19 9.10 20.44 1.41
C LEU A 19 9.07 21.14 0.04
N LYS A 20 10.23 21.36 -0.59
CA LYS A 20 10.31 21.92 -1.96
C LYS A 20 9.64 21.02 -2.99
N LEU A 21 9.90 19.71 -2.93
CA LEU A 21 9.27 18.75 -3.83
C LEU A 21 7.74 18.75 -3.68
N ILE A 22 7.24 18.79 -2.44
CA ILE A 22 5.79 18.90 -2.18
C ILE A 22 5.21 20.18 -2.80
N ASP A 23 5.93 21.31 -2.72
CA ASP A 23 5.50 22.57 -3.32
C ASP A 23 5.48 22.53 -4.85
N GLU A 24 6.43 21.82 -5.47
CA GLU A 24 6.44 21.58 -6.92
C GLU A 24 5.25 20.72 -7.35
N PHE A 25 4.92 19.67 -6.59
CA PHE A 25 3.71 18.88 -6.82
C PHE A 25 2.44 19.73 -6.66
N ALA A 26 2.35 20.57 -5.63
CA ALA A 26 1.22 21.48 -5.41
C ALA A 26 1.00 22.41 -6.60
N LYS A 27 2.07 23.01 -7.13
CA LYS A 27 2.01 23.84 -8.36
C LYS A 27 1.54 23.04 -9.56
N THR A 28 2.11 21.86 -9.79
CA THR A 28 1.79 21.00 -10.93
C THR A 28 0.34 20.54 -10.91
N MET A 29 -0.18 20.22 -9.73
CA MET A 29 -1.56 19.74 -9.53
C MET A 29 -2.58 20.87 -9.44
N SER A 30 -2.15 22.15 -9.40
CA SER A 30 -3.03 23.31 -9.11
C SER A 30 -3.82 23.14 -7.80
N GLU A 31 -3.18 22.56 -6.79
CA GLU A 31 -3.78 22.18 -5.51
C GLU A 31 -3.07 22.86 -4.34
N ASP A 32 -3.74 22.99 -3.19
CA ASP A 32 -3.07 23.51 -2.00
C ASP A 32 -2.10 22.47 -1.42
N ARG A 33 -1.03 22.95 -0.76
CA ARG A 33 0.01 22.11 -0.14
C ARG A 33 -0.58 21.03 0.77
N SER A 34 -1.59 21.36 1.57
CA SER A 34 -2.19 20.40 2.50
C SER A 34 -2.95 19.29 1.78
N THR A 35 -3.59 19.61 0.66
CA THR A 35 -4.27 18.62 -0.19
C THR A 35 -3.28 17.68 -0.85
N VAL A 36 -2.18 18.21 -1.39
CA VAL A 36 -1.11 17.38 -1.95
C VAL A 36 -0.46 16.50 -0.88
N ILE A 37 -0.13 17.04 0.30
CA ILE A 37 0.40 16.24 1.41
C ILE A 37 -0.55 15.09 1.77
N ARG A 38 -1.84 15.38 1.93
CA ARG A 38 -2.86 14.35 2.23
C ARG A 38 -2.91 13.28 1.12
N HIS A 39 -2.86 13.69 -0.14
CA HIS A 39 -2.89 12.76 -1.27
C HIS A 39 -1.65 11.87 -1.29
N LEU A 40 -0.45 12.44 -1.17
CA LEU A 40 0.81 11.72 -1.16
C LEU A 40 0.89 10.73 0.00
N ILE A 41 0.53 11.15 1.21
CA ILE A 41 0.47 10.27 2.39
C ILE A 41 -0.51 9.12 2.15
N LYS A 42 -1.71 9.41 1.64
CA LYS A 42 -2.71 8.36 1.37
C LYS A 42 -2.19 7.35 0.35
N LYS A 43 -1.54 7.81 -0.71
CA LYS A 43 -0.93 6.96 -1.74
C LYS A 43 0.17 6.08 -1.14
N ALA A 44 1.08 6.68 -0.36
CA ALA A 44 2.16 5.95 0.30
C ALA A 44 1.63 4.90 1.30
N LEU A 45 0.60 5.22 2.09
CA LEU A 45 -0.01 4.28 3.04
C LEU A 45 -0.66 3.08 2.36
N LEU A 46 -1.29 3.28 1.19
CA LEU A 46 -1.86 2.17 0.42
C LEU A 46 -0.75 1.26 -0.11
N GLU A 47 0.32 1.84 -0.67
CA GLU A 47 1.46 1.09 -1.18
C GLU A 47 2.19 0.31 -0.08
N GLU A 48 2.38 0.92 1.09
CA GLU A 48 3.05 0.27 2.22
C GLU A 48 2.22 -0.90 2.75
N ARG A 49 0.90 -0.72 2.90
CA ARG A 49 -0.01 -1.80 3.32
C ARG A 49 0.04 -2.98 2.35
N LEU A 50 0.04 -2.69 1.06
CA LEU A 50 0.11 -3.70 0.03
C LEU A 50 1.46 -4.43 0.04
N SER A 51 2.56 -3.70 0.15
CA SER A 51 3.91 -4.27 0.24
C SER A 51 4.06 -5.18 1.45
N LEU A 52 3.51 -4.79 2.61
CA LEU A 52 3.46 -5.63 3.81
C LEU A 52 2.62 -6.91 3.60
N ALA A 53 1.46 -6.79 2.96
CA ALA A 53 0.60 -7.94 2.65
C ALA A 53 1.28 -8.93 1.71
N VAL A 54 1.95 -8.44 0.66
CA VAL A 54 2.72 -9.26 -0.28
C VAL A 54 3.86 -9.98 0.43
N ARG A 55 4.63 -9.28 1.27
CA ARG A 55 5.69 -9.90 2.07
C ARG A 55 5.14 -11.00 2.98
N LYS A 56 4.02 -10.74 3.67
CA LYS A 56 3.37 -11.74 4.51
C LYS A 56 2.89 -12.95 3.71
N PHE A 57 2.40 -12.73 2.49
CA PHE A 57 2.00 -13.81 1.59
C PHE A 57 3.20 -14.70 1.22
N GLN A 58 4.33 -14.08 0.84
CA GLN A 58 5.58 -14.81 0.56
C GLN A 58 6.06 -15.58 1.80
N GLU A 59 5.97 -14.98 3.00
CA GLU A 59 6.28 -15.62 4.29
C GLU A 59 5.33 -16.80 4.62
N GLY A 60 4.22 -16.93 3.89
CA GLY A 60 3.29 -18.06 4.01
C GLY A 60 1.96 -17.77 4.66
N ALA A 61 1.62 -16.50 4.86
CA ALA A 61 0.29 -16.14 5.33
C ALA A 61 -0.76 -16.56 4.29
N PRO A 62 -1.98 -16.97 4.73
CA PRO A 62 -3.05 -17.33 3.81
C PRO A 62 -3.43 -16.18 2.89
N PHE A 63 -3.60 -16.46 1.60
CA PHE A 63 -3.94 -15.47 0.56
C PHE A 63 -5.10 -14.55 0.97
N ARG A 64 -6.17 -15.12 1.51
CA ARG A 64 -7.35 -14.35 1.95
C ARG A 64 -7.00 -13.33 3.02
N LYS A 65 -6.20 -13.73 4.02
CA LYS A 65 -5.78 -12.82 5.11
C LYS A 65 -4.89 -11.69 4.59
N THR A 66 -4.06 -11.96 3.59
CA THR A 66 -3.18 -10.95 2.99
C THR A 66 -3.94 -10.00 2.07
N ALA A 67 -4.91 -10.48 1.30
CA ALA A 67 -5.81 -9.63 0.52
C ALA A 67 -6.60 -8.67 1.44
N GLU A 68 -7.18 -9.20 2.52
CA GLU A 68 -7.86 -8.40 3.55
C GLU A 68 -6.93 -7.34 4.19
N MET A 69 -5.66 -7.69 4.45
CA MET A 69 -4.65 -6.76 4.98
C MET A 69 -4.33 -5.62 3.99
N ALA A 70 -4.19 -5.94 2.70
CA ALA A 70 -4.02 -4.96 1.64
C ALA A 70 -5.28 -4.08 1.44
N GLY A 71 -6.43 -4.51 1.96
CA GLY A 71 -7.72 -3.85 1.72
C GLY A 71 -8.21 -4.05 0.29
N LEU A 72 -7.81 -5.15 -0.34
CA LEU A 72 -8.17 -5.54 -1.69
C LEU A 72 -9.06 -6.78 -1.65
N ASP A 73 -9.86 -6.96 -2.70
CA ASP A 73 -10.54 -8.23 -2.91
C ASP A 73 -9.58 -9.31 -3.44
N TYR A 74 -10.12 -10.50 -3.70
CA TYR A 74 -9.32 -11.61 -4.18
C TYR A 74 -8.63 -11.32 -5.53
N TRP A 75 -9.38 -10.75 -6.47
CA TRP A 75 -8.92 -10.53 -7.84
C TRP A 75 -7.95 -9.37 -7.93
N ASP A 76 -8.22 -8.29 -7.20
CA ASP A 76 -7.33 -7.14 -7.11
C ASP A 76 -5.99 -7.54 -6.47
N PHE A 77 -6.01 -8.35 -5.43
CA PHE A 77 -4.78 -8.85 -4.81
C PHE A 77 -4.03 -9.81 -5.73
N GLN A 78 -4.73 -10.67 -6.47
CA GLN A 78 -4.13 -11.54 -7.48
C GLN A 78 -3.43 -10.73 -8.58
N ALA A 79 -4.12 -9.75 -9.15
CA ALA A 79 -3.58 -8.89 -10.20
C ALA A 79 -2.33 -8.14 -9.72
N GLU A 80 -2.29 -7.76 -8.46
CA GLU A 80 -1.15 -7.08 -7.88
C GLU A 80 0.06 -7.99 -7.64
N LEU A 81 -0.18 -9.25 -7.26
CA LEU A 81 0.87 -10.27 -7.24
C LEU A 81 1.42 -10.55 -8.63
N ASP A 82 0.55 -10.63 -9.65
CA ASP A 82 0.93 -10.87 -11.03
C ASP A 82 1.79 -9.74 -11.60
N LYS A 83 1.41 -8.48 -11.35
CA LYS A 83 2.23 -7.30 -11.71
C LYS A 83 3.63 -7.33 -11.07
N ARG A 84 3.73 -7.91 -9.88
CA ARG A 84 5.00 -8.06 -9.14
C ARG A 84 5.75 -9.35 -9.49
N GLY A 85 5.22 -10.17 -10.39
CA GLY A 85 5.82 -11.45 -10.79
C GLY A 85 5.82 -12.51 -9.69
N ILE A 86 4.88 -12.44 -8.75
CA ILE A 86 4.79 -13.35 -7.60
C ILE A 86 3.67 -14.36 -7.87
N PRO A 87 3.97 -15.61 -8.27
CA PRO A 87 2.92 -16.59 -8.49
C PRO A 87 2.30 -17.01 -7.15
N VAL A 88 1.02 -17.39 -7.15
CA VAL A 88 0.31 -17.81 -5.93
C VAL A 88 1.00 -19.01 -5.25
N SER A 89 1.61 -19.88 -6.05
CA SER A 89 2.39 -21.02 -5.57
C SER A 89 3.71 -20.65 -4.89
N ALA A 90 4.17 -19.39 -5.00
CA ALA A 90 5.45 -18.94 -4.41
C ALA A 90 5.42 -18.78 -2.89
N SER A 91 4.24 -18.84 -2.25
CA SER A 91 4.18 -18.76 -0.79
C SER A 91 4.92 -19.94 -0.15
N LEU A 92 5.72 -19.66 0.90
CA LEU A 92 6.57 -20.65 1.58
C LEU A 92 5.88 -21.99 1.96
N PRO A 93 4.61 -22.02 2.42
CA PRO A 93 3.89 -23.26 2.73
C PRO A 93 3.66 -24.13 1.50
N PHE A 94 3.50 -23.52 0.32
CA PHE A 94 3.37 -24.23 -0.94
C PHE A 94 4.74 -24.71 -1.45
N ALA A 95 5.78 -23.87 -1.36
CA ALA A 95 7.15 -24.27 -1.70
C ALA A 95 7.61 -25.50 -0.88
N ARG A 96 7.34 -25.51 0.43
CA ARG A 96 7.65 -26.67 1.31
C ARG A 96 6.88 -27.94 0.93
N ARG A 97 5.65 -27.82 0.43
CA ARG A 97 4.85 -28.97 -0.01
C ARG A 97 5.43 -29.64 -1.25
N ARG A 98 6.05 -28.85 -2.13
CA ARG A 98 6.61 -29.33 -3.42
C ARG A 98 7.93 -30.08 -3.26
N ILE A 99 8.71 -29.81 -2.21
CA ILE A 99 9.97 -30.51 -1.91
C ILE A 99 9.75 -31.89 -1.27
N LYS A 100 8.54 -32.15 -0.74
CA LYS A 100 8.19 -33.41 -0.05
C LYS A 100 7.51 -34.45 -0.94
N GLN A 101 7.44 -34.22 -2.26
CA GLN A 101 6.95 -35.18 -3.26
C GLN A 101 8.12 -35.63 -4.13
#